data_AF-L8H4X5-F1
#
_entry.id   AF-L8H4X5-F1
#
_cell.length_a   1.000
_cell.length_b   1.000
_cell.length_c   1.000
_cell.angle_alpha   90.00
_cell.angle_beta   90.00
_cell.angle_gamma   90.00
#
_symmetry.space_group_name_H-M   'P 1'
#
loop_
_entity.id
_entity.type
_entity.pdbx_description
1 polymer ?
#
loop_
_entity_poly.entity_id
_entity_poly.type
_entity_poly.pdbx_seq_one_letter_code
_entity_poly.pdbx_strand_id
1 'polypeptide(L)'
;MEASSTPDKSLERLLNEGKRYADKAKCRQTSGFEADCVEGDPYHWHVKIYDFFGDSTVAKDLAHLKEQQGVDHVLVSFRFTTEYPLKPPTVRVLYPRFAPRSTGGVVSTGGTVQLALFTYQEWSPINTMSSIVTHLKNKLVEANARIYVTNPLPYTDEEVASATTGFYTTYVCNTPAFIGRPELNYGGKILLPASALQEIVSKDVAGKQFLSDSPLVFELSNPANGKKTYAGVMEFLAEEGHANAPFWLMQHLELTEGDDVNVRLVTLPKGTFVKFKAHDSHFFVRYPDPKPIFETVLRNFAALSQGDHIDITFDAITYHFEVLETQPHTAIDINNVDIEVEFQRTLTEEEQLREIARIKREREAAETDGADGEGVKDKGKEKEQLGRRLDEETEDAAPQADTTLCKNCQRRVPTAAFTMHSAFCERNNVCCMKCGRAVKVSEKEKHDQEFHAQVECGECGATVELTELGAHLENYCPQRSVPCHYCGLMTKATQLDEHQEYCGTRTEECEKCRRCIMYKDLPQHIGTDCGYPPAPQPVRPGNALLSYLGLGGWGK
;
A
#
# COMPACT_ATOMS: atom_id res chain seq x y z
N MET A 1 24.99 -28.88 -35.72
CA MET A 1 25.43 -29.55 -34.48
C MET A 1 24.19 -30.13 -33.84
N GLU A 2 24.03 -31.44 -33.96
CA GLU A 2 22.88 -32.20 -33.48
C GLU A 2 22.83 -32.15 -31.94
N ALA A 3 21.67 -31.80 -31.39
CA ALA A 3 21.42 -31.84 -29.96
C ALA A 3 21.36 -33.31 -29.51
N SER A 4 22.36 -33.73 -28.74
CA SER A 4 22.46 -35.04 -28.10
C SER A 4 21.22 -35.33 -27.24
N SER A 5 20.36 -36.23 -27.73
CA SER A 5 19.15 -36.73 -27.06
C SER A 5 19.50 -37.78 -26.00
N THR A 6 19.99 -37.36 -24.83
CA THR A 6 19.98 -38.22 -23.64
C THR A 6 18.56 -38.23 -23.05
N PRO A 7 17.91 -39.39 -22.86
CA PRO A 7 16.62 -39.45 -22.20
C PRO A 7 16.74 -38.88 -20.78
N ASP A 8 15.79 -38.03 -20.40
CA ASP A 8 15.71 -37.48 -19.05
C ASP A 8 15.49 -38.63 -18.06
N LYS A 9 16.57 -39.03 -17.38
CA LYS A 9 16.57 -40.13 -16.41
C LYS A 9 15.60 -39.87 -15.24
N SER A 10 15.31 -38.60 -14.96
CA SER A 10 14.31 -38.21 -13.96
C SER A 10 12.91 -38.60 -14.42
N LEU A 11 12.56 -38.19 -15.63
CA LEU A 11 11.29 -38.52 -16.25
C LEU A 11 11.11 -40.04 -16.38
N GLU A 12 12.15 -40.76 -16.81
CA GLU A 12 12.11 -42.22 -16.92
C GLU A 12 11.82 -42.90 -15.57
N ARG A 13 12.48 -42.45 -14.49
CA ARG A 13 12.22 -42.95 -13.13
C ARG A 13 10.77 -42.66 -12.71
N LEU A 14 10.27 -41.45 -12.91
CA LEU A 14 8.91 -41.05 -12.53
C LEU A 14 7.85 -41.82 -13.32
N LEU A 15 8.02 -41.99 -14.63
CA LEU A 15 7.12 -42.80 -15.45
C LEU A 15 7.11 -44.27 -15.02
N ASN A 16 8.27 -44.83 -14.65
CA ASN A 16 8.35 -46.20 -14.16
C ASN A 16 7.68 -46.36 -12.77
N GLU A 17 7.79 -45.38 -11.89
CA GLU A 17 7.01 -45.36 -10.64
C GLU A 17 5.51 -45.19 -10.91
N GLY A 18 5.12 -44.29 -11.82
CA GLY A 18 3.71 -44.07 -12.18
C GLY A 18 3.06 -45.33 -12.71
N LYS A 19 3.76 -46.09 -13.57
CA LYS A 19 3.30 -47.42 -14.04
C LYS A 19 3.10 -48.41 -12.90
N ARG A 20 3.95 -48.36 -11.87
CA ARG A 20 3.85 -49.25 -10.69
C ARG A 20 2.60 -48.98 -9.86
N TYR A 21 2.10 -47.73 -9.88
CA TYR A 21 0.92 -47.30 -9.12
C TYR A 21 -0.32 -47.04 -9.99
N ALA A 22 -0.31 -47.46 -11.26
CA ALA A 22 -1.42 -47.24 -12.18
C ALA A 22 -2.72 -47.97 -11.76
N ASP A 23 -2.60 -49.12 -11.10
CA ASP A 23 -3.75 -49.88 -10.56
C ASP A 23 -4.10 -49.39 -9.15
N LYS A 24 -4.94 -48.36 -9.09
CA LYS A 24 -5.35 -47.70 -7.84
C LYS A 24 -6.02 -48.65 -6.85
N ALA A 25 -6.88 -49.55 -7.33
CA ALA A 25 -7.61 -50.48 -6.48
C ALA A 25 -6.65 -51.45 -5.77
N LYS A 26 -5.65 -51.94 -6.50
CA LYS A 26 -4.57 -52.76 -5.94
C LYS A 26 -3.71 -51.96 -4.98
N CYS A 27 -3.29 -50.75 -5.33
CA CYS A 27 -2.43 -49.92 -4.48
C CYS A 27 -3.10 -49.55 -3.16
N ARG A 28 -4.41 -49.25 -3.18
CA ARG A 28 -5.19 -49.02 -1.97
C ARG A 28 -5.17 -50.24 -1.06
N GLN A 29 -5.39 -51.45 -1.59
CA GLN A 29 -5.39 -52.68 -0.79
C GLN A 29 -4.00 -53.11 -0.29
N THR A 30 -2.94 -52.96 -1.10
CA THR A 30 -1.61 -53.51 -0.77
C THR A 30 -0.71 -52.51 -0.05
N SER A 31 -0.88 -51.22 -0.32
CA SER A 31 0.06 -50.17 0.10
C SER A 31 -0.63 -49.05 0.88
N GLY A 32 -1.98 -49.03 0.92
CA GLY A 32 -2.75 -48.05 1.66
C GLY A 32 -2.63 -46.64 1.08
N PHE A 33 -2.37 -46.49 -0.23
CA PHE A 33 -2.41 -45.20 -0.91
C PHE A 33 -2.77 -45.31 -2.40
N GLU A 34 -3.28 -44.24 -2.96
CA GLU A 34 -3.50 -44.04 -4.40
C GLU A 34 -2.66 -42.83 -4.87
N ALA A 35 -2.11 -42.87 -6.07
CA ALA A 35 -1.29 -41.79 -6.61
C ALA A 35 -1.74 -41.42 -8.04
N ASP A 36 -1.81 -40.13 -8.33
CA ASP A 36 -2.25 -39.56 -9.60
C ASP A 36 -1.36 -38.39 -10.03
N CYS A 37 -1.05 -38.29 -11.32
CA CYS A 37 -0.42 -37.10 -11.89
C CYS A 37 -1.46 -35.98 -12.04
N VAL A 38 -1.12 -34.78 -11.61
CA VAL A 38 -1.96 -33.59 -11.72
C VAL A 38 -1.89 -33.10 -13.16
N GLU A 39 -3.04 -33.03 -13.85
CA GLU A 39 -3.13 -32.53 -15.24
C GLU A 39 -2.17 -33.23 -16.23
N GLY A 40 -1.74 -34.45 -15.92
CA GLY A 40 -0.79 -35.20 -16.74
C GLY A 40 0.68 -34.78 -16.55
N ASP A 41 1.00 -33.90 -15.60
CA ASP A 41 2.37 -33.54 -15.25
C ASP A 41 3.05 -34.69 -14.47
N PRO A 42 4.10 -35.32 -15.03
CA PRO A 42 4.84 -36.37 -14.34
C PRO A 42 5.65 -35.86 -13.14
N TYR A 43 5.84 -34.54 -12.98
CA TYR A 43 6.56 -33.93 -11.86
C TYR A 43 5.63 -33.41 -10.75
N HIS A 44 4.31 -33.50 -10.89
CA HIS A 44 3.36 -33.08 -9.86
C HIS A 44 2.29 -34.15 -9.61
N TRP A 45 2.35 -34.78 -8.44
CA TRP A 45 1.45 -35.88 -8.08
C TRP A 45 0.58 -35.54 -6.88
N HIS A 46 -0.68 -35.98 -6.93
CA HIS A 46 -1.59 -36.05 -5.80
C HIS A 46 -1.69 -37.49 -5.30
N VAL A 47 -1.35 -37.68 -4.02
CA VAL A 47 -1.32 -38.98 -3.35
C VAL A 47 -2.35 -38.99 -2.22
N LYS A 48 -3.32 -39.89 -2.31
CA LYS A 48 -4.33 -40.12 -1.26
C LYS A 48 -3.86 -41.25 -0.36
N ILE A 49 -3.66 -40.96 0.92
CA ILE A 49 -3.16 -41.93 1.91
C ILE A 49 -4.33 -42.42 2.76
N TYR A 50 -4.49 -43.74 2.79
CA TYR A 50 -5.53 -44.48 3.51
C TYR A 50 -4.93 -45.34 4.64
N ASP A 51 -5.81 -46.02 5.38
CA ASP A 51 -5.49 -47.13 6.27
C ASP A 51 -4.38 -46.82 7.28
N PHE A 52 -4.49 -45.69 7.99
CA PHE A 52 -3.68 -45.44 9.19
C PHE A 52 -4.00 -46.53 10.23
N PHE A 53 -2.99 -47.01 10.96
CA PHE A 53 -3.13 -48.18 11.85
C PHE A 53 -4.32 -48.03 12.83
N GLY A 54 -5.11 -49.10 12.97
CA GLY A 54 -6.53 -49.05 13.35
C GLY A 54 -6.91 -48.40 14.68
N ASP A 55 -5.99 -48.31 15.64
CA ASP A 55 -6.25 -47.64 16.93
C ASP A 55 -5.70 -46.21 17.03
N SER A 56 -4.99 -45.74 15.99
CA SER A 56 -4.39 -44.41 15.97
C SER A 56 -5.42 -43.29 16.05
N THR A 57 -5.01 -42.16 16.61
CA THR A 57 -5.85 -40.96 16.68
C THR A 57 -6.23 -40.45 15.28
N VAL A 58 -5.30 -40.50 14.34
CA VAL A 58 -5.53 -40.14 12.93
C VAL A 58 -6.61 -41.02 12.29
N ALA A 59 -6.57 -42.34 12.52
CA ALA A 59 -7.57 -43.26 12.00
C ALA A 59 -8.98 -42.96 12.56
N LYS A 60 -9.08 -42.66 13.86
CA LYS A 60 -10.34 -42.29 14.51
C LYS A 60 -10.88 -40.96 13.99
N ASP A 61 -10.02 -39.95 13.85
CA ASP A 61 -10.43 -38.64 13.34
C ASP A 61 -10.87 -38.74 11.86
N LEU A 62 -10.18 -39.54 11.03
CA LEU A 62 -10.58 -39.81 9.64
C LEU A 62 -11.91 -40.57 9.54
N ALA A 63 -12.20 -41.50 10.46
CA ALA A 63 -13.50 -42.17 10.51
C ALA A 63 -14.63 -41.17 10.79
N HIS A 64 -14.41 -40.23 11.72
CA HIS A 64 -15.37 -39.17 12.00
C HIS A 64 -15.55 -38.23 10.79
N LEU A 65 -14.45 -37.88 10.13
CA LEU A 65 -14.46 -37.01 8.94
C LEU A 65 -15.15 -37.68 7.74
N LYS A 66 -15.05 -39.00 7.63
CA LYS A 66 -15.79 -39.81 6.66
C LYS A 66 -17.29 -39.76 6.91
N GLU A 67 -17.72 -39.86 8.16
CA GLU A 67 -19.14 -39.78 8.53
C GLU A 67 -19.73 -38.39 8.27
N GLN A 68 -18.97 -37.32 8.56
CA GLN A 68 -19.48 -35.94 8.42
C GLN A 68 -19.35 -35.35 7.03
N GLN A 69 -18.24 -35.59 6.33
CA GLN A 69 -17.87 -34.90 5.09
C GLN A 69 -17.53 -35.87 3.94
N GLY A 70 -17.59 -37.19 4.18
CA GLY A 70 -17.30 -38.20 3.16
C GLY A 70 -15.81 -38.37 2.85
N VAL A 71 -14.90 -37.76 3.62
CA VAL A 71 -13.45 -37.87 3.37
C VAL A 71 -12.81 -38.87 4.34
N ASP A 72 -12.16 -39.88 3.78
CA ASP A 72 -11.56 -41.02 4.48
C ASP A 72 -10.04 -41.13 4.30
N HIS A 73 -9.40 -40.08 3.78
CA HIS A 73 -7.98 -40.09 3.42
C HIS A 73 -7.30 -38.76 3.70
N VAL A 74 -5.96 -38.81 3.75
CA VAL A 74 -5.10 -37.63 3.73
C VAL A 74 -4.59 -37.42 2.31
N LEU A 75 -4.95 -36.31 1.69
CA LEU A 75 -4.47 -35.89 0.38
C LEU A 75 -3.13 -35.15 0.53
N VAL A 76 -2.12 -35.63 -0.18
CA VAL A 76 -0.74 -35.13 -0.14
C VAL A 76 -0.26 -34.81 -1.55
N SER A 77 0.29 -33.62 -1.76
CA SER A 77 0.96 -33.21 -2.99
C SER A 77 2.44 -33.54 -2.92
N PHE A 78 2.94 -34.17 -3.98
CA PHE A 78 4.36 -34.41 -4.24
C PHE A 78 4.78 -33.58 -5.44
N ARG A 79 5.82 -32.77 -5.30
CA ARG A 79 6.46 -32.07 -6.41
C ARG A 79 7.90 -32.56 -6.58
N PHE A 80 8.20 -32.99 -7.79
CA PHE A 80 9.51 -33.48 -8.19
C PHE A 80 10.23 -32.41 -9.00
N THR A 81 11.56 -32.45 -8.97
CA THR A 81 12.39 -31.60 -9.82
C THR A 81 13.02 -32.46 -10.91
N THR A 82 13.57 -31.83 -11.94
CA THR A 82 14.37 -32.51 -12.97
C THR A 82 15.63 -33.18 -12.40
N GLU A 83 16.01 -32.88 -11.16
CA GLU A 83 17.12 -33.52 -10.44
C GLU A 83 16.70 -34.81 -9.70
N TYR A 84 15.41 -35.16 -9.66
CA TYR A 84 14.93 -36.41 -9.05
C TYR A 84 15.46 -37.63 -9.84
N PRO A 85 15.87 -38.75 -9.22
CA PRO A 85 15.80 -39.08 -7.79
C PRO A 85 17.02 -38.65 -6.96
N LEU A 86 17.98 -37.89 -7.51
CA LEU A 86 19.15 -37.44 -6.75
C LEU A 86 18.75 -36.41 -5.68
N LYS A 87 17.80 -35.55 -5.99
CA LYS A 87 17.18 -34.60 -5.07
C LYS A 87 15.83 -35.14 -4.55
N PRO A 88 15.52 -34.97 -3.25
CA PRO A 88 14.21 -35.35 -2.70
C PRO A 88 13.07 -34.55 -3.35
N PRO A 89 11.85 -35.12 -3.40
CA PRO A 89 10.65 -34.35 -3.73
C PRO A 89 10.27 -33.43 -2.58
N THR A 90 9.55 -32.36 -2.90
CA THR A 90 8.84 -31.57 -1.88
C THR A 90 7.47 -32.19 -1.63
N VAL A 91 7.13 -32.36 -0.36
CA VAL A 91 5.92 -33.11 0.06
C VAL A 91 5.07 -32.24 0.98
N ARG A 92 3.76 -32.23 0.71
CA ARG A 92 2.82 -31.32 1.38
C ARG A 92 1.46 -31.97 1.57
N VAL A 93 0.90 -31.89 2.77
CA VAL A 93 -0.52 -32.19 3.03
C VAL A 93 -1.39 -31.08 2.46
N LEU A 94 -2.36 -31.44 1.62
CA LEU A 94 -3.38 -30.53 1.10
C LEU A 94 -4.64 -30.54 1.99
N TYR A 95 -5.07 -31.73 2.41
CA TYR A 95 -6.29 -31.92 3.20
C TYR A 95 -6.30 -33.30 3.85
N PRO A 96 -6.92 -33.51 5.02
CA PRO A 96 -7.50 -32.53 5.94
C PRO A 96 -6.42 -31.81 6.77
N ARG A 97 -6.82 -30.75 7.49
CA ARG A 97 -5.88 -30.00 8.33
C ARG A 97 -5.54 -30.74 9.61
N PHE A 98 -4.26 -30.83 9.91
CA PHE A 98 -3.78 -31.34 11.18
C PHE A 98 -3.75 -30.24 12.24
N ALA A 99 -4.00 -30.60 13.50
CA ALA A 99 -3.81 -29.69 14.62
C ALA A 99 -2.31 -29.42 14.81
N PRO A 100 -1.82 -28.17 14.66
CA PRO A 100 -0.40 -27.85 14.54
C PRO A 100 0.48 -28.39 15.66
N ARG A 101 -0.04 -28.43 16.89
CA ARG A 101 0.71 -28.90 18.08
C ARG A 101 0.69 -30.42 18.28
N SER A 102 -0.14 -31.15 17.52
CA SER A 102 -0.31 -32.60 17.66
C SER A 102 0.59 -33.42 16.74
N THR A 103 1.17 -32.80 15.71
CA THR A 103 1.93 -33.52 14.67
C THR A 103 3.39 -33.75 15.04
N GLY A 104 3.84 -33.30 16.22
CA GLY A 104 5.23 -33.40 16.63
C GLY A 104 6.20 -32.68 15.67
N GLY A 105 5.73 -31.67 14.94
CA GLY A 105 6.50 -30.95 13.93
C GLY A 105 6.52 -31.62 12.54
N VAL A 106 5.91 -32.80 12.36
CA VAL A 106 5.91 -33.52 11.07
C VAL A 106 5.17 -32.75 9.99
N VAL A 107 4.06 -32.10 10.34
CA VAL A 107 3.30 -31.22 9.43
C VAL A 107 3.27 -29.84 10.06
N SER A 108 3.82 -28.88 9.34
CA SER A 108 3.95 -27.47 9.74
C SER A 108 2.72 -26.65 9.35
N THR A 109 2.67 -25.39 9.81
CA THR A 109 1.70 -24.38 9.37
C THR A 109 1.78 -24.24 7.84
N GLY A 110 0.64 -24.44 7.15
CA GLY A 110 0.57 -24.50 5.68
C GLY A 110 0.65 -25.90 5.07
N GLY A 111 0.88 -26.93 5.87
CA GLY A 111 0.80 -28.33 5.43
C GLY A 111 2.11 -28.90 4.89
N THR A 112 3.22 -28.18 4.94
CA THR A 112 4.54 -28.71 4.52
C THR A 112 4.98 -29.84 5.45
N VAL A 113 5.42 -30.95 4.86
CA VAL A 113 5.90 -32.13 5.58
C VAL A 113 7.39 -31.98 5.89
N GLN A 114 7.74 -31.92 7.18
CA GLN A 114 9.11 -31.80 7.67
C GLN A 114 9.57 -33.15 8.23
N LEU A 115 10.12 -33.99 7.36
CA LEU A 115 10.76 -35.25 7.75
C LEU A 115 12.23 -35.23 7.35
N ALA A 116 13.08 -35.79 8.21
CA ALA A 116 14.52 -35.85 7.98
C ALA A 116 14.87 -36.53 6.65
N LEU A 117 14.12 -37.57 6.25
CA LEU A 117 14.31 -38.25 4.97
C LEU A 117 14.12 -37.36 3.73
N PHE A 118 13.47 -36.20 3.83
CA PHE A 118 13.33 -35.22 2.73
C PHE A 118 14.43 -34.16 2.73
N THR A 119 15.39 -34.23 3.65
CA THR A 119 16.57 -33.36 3.67
C THR A 119 17.64 -33.92 2.73
N TYR A 120 18.47 -33.03 2.16
CA TYR A 120 19.58 -33.45 1.30
C TYR A 120 20.57 -34.41 1.98
N GLN A 121 20.68 -34.36 3.31
CA GLN A 121 21.64 -35.17 4.06
C GLN A 121 21.16 -36.61 4.27
N GLU A 122 19.86 -36.83 4.46
CA GLU A 122 19.30 -38.16 4.71
C GLU A 122 18.53 -38.76 3.52
N TRP A 123 18.33 -37.99 2.45
CA TRP A 123 17.66 -38.48 1.25
C TRP A 123 18.47 -39.56 0.53
N SER A 124 17.81 -40.64 0.15
CA SER A 124 18.36 -41.72 -0.68
C SER A 124 17.56 -41.88 -1.98
N PRO A 125 18.20 -41.86 -3.17
CA PRO A 125 17.53 -42.08 -4.47
C PRO A 125 16.87 -43.45 -4.64
N ILE A 126 17.15 -44.39 -3.73
CA ILE A 126 16.59 -45.74 -3.70
C ILE A 126 15.17 -45.73 -3.09
N ASN A 127 14.80 -44.68 -2.36
CA ASN A 127 13.47 -44.55 -1.78
C ASN A 127 12.39 -44.62 -2.87
N THR A 128 11.37 -45.43 -2.60
CA THR A 128 10.17 -45.56 -3.44
C THR A 128 9.03 -44.78 -2.82
N MET A 129 8.02 -44.40 -3.61
CA MET A 129 6.83 -43.73 -3.08
C MET A 129 6.19 -44.48 -1.91
N SER A 130 6.12 -45.82 -1.99
CA SER A 130 5.61 -46.64 -0.89
C SER A 130 6.42 -46.49 0.40
N SER A 131 7.76 -46.50 0.33
CA SER A 131 8.61 -46.31 1.52
C SER A 131 8.39 -44.94 2.15
N ILE A 132 8.28 -43.90 1.32
CA ILE A 132 8.07 -42.52 1.75
C ILE A 132 6.72 -42.36 2.46
N VAL A 133 5.65 -42.86 1.84
CA VAL A 133 4.29 -42.83 2.41
C VAL A 133 4.24 -43.61 3.72
N THR A 134 4.88 -44.79 3.79
CA THR A 134 4.95 -45.58 5.03
C THR A 134 5.67 -44.81 6.14
N HIS A 135 6.79 -44.14 5.85
CA HIS A 135 7.50 -43.32 6.85
C HIS A 135 6.63 -42.16 7.36
N LEU A 136 5.94 -41.46 6.44
CA LEU A 136 5.02 -40.38 6.82
C LEU A 136 3.89 -40.89 7.71
N LYS A 137 3.26 -42.02 7.36
CA LYS A 137 2.22 -42.65 8.19
C LYS A 137 2.75 -42.98 9.58
N ASN A 138 3.90 -43.64 9.67
CA ASN A 138 4.49 -44.02 10.95
C ASN A 138 4.77 -42.80 11.83
N LYS A 139 5.34 -41.73 11.25
CA LYS A 139 5.67 -40.51 12.00
C LYS A 139 4.44 -39.77 12.51
N LEU A 140 3.37 -39.68 11.71
CA LEU A 140 2.10 -39.08 12.14
C LEU A 140 1.44 -39.89 13.27
N VAL A 141 1.53 -41.22 13.20
CA VAL A 141 1.00 -42.12 14.23
C VAL A 141 1.83 -42.03 15.51
N GLU A 142 3.16 -42.06 15.42
CA GLU A 142 4.09 -41.86 16.55
C GLU A 142 3.84 -40.53 17.27
N ALA A 143 3.52 -39.47 16.52
CA ALA A 143 3.24 -38.15 17.07
C ALA A 143 1.86 -38.04 17.75
N ASN A 144 0.98 -39.05 17.62
CA ASN A 144 -0.45 -38.95 17.98
C ASN A 144 -1.14 -37.76 17.30
N ALA A 145 -0.85 -37.55 16.01
CA ALA A 145 -1.40 -36.45 15.25
C ALA A 145 -2.94 -36.45 15.28
N ARG A 146 -3.53 -35.26 15.37
CA ARG A 146 -4.97 -35.01 15.39
C ARG A 146 -5.36 -34.22 14.15
N ILE A 147 -6.54 -34.51 13.62
CA ILE A 147 -7.13 -33.78 12.50
C ILE A 147 -8.19 -32.80 13.03
N TYR A 148 -8.21 -31.58 12.49
CA TYR A 148 -9.29 -30.61 12.74
C TYR A 148 -10.54 -31.03 11.96
N VAL A 149 -11.34 -31.92 12.53
CA VAL A 149 -12.53 -32.48 11.87
C VAL A 149 -13.60 -31.43 11.58
N THR A 150 -13.65 -30.36 12.37
CA THR A 150 -14.60 -29.25 12.20
C THR A 150 -14.19 -28.23 11.13
N ASN A 151 -12.96 -28.29 10.60
CA ASN A 151 -12.46 -27.33 9.62
C ASN A 151 -12.52 -27.94 8.21
N PRO A 152 -13.41 -27.45 7.33
CA PRO A 152 -13.56 -27.99 5.97
C PRO A 152 -12.51 -27.46 4.99
N LEU A 153 -11.68 -26.48 5.37
CA LEU A 153 -10.79 -25.80 4.44
C LEU A 153 -9.48 -26.58 4.22
N PRO A 154 -9.01 -26.75 2.97
CA PRO A 154 -7.68 -27.28 2.67
C PRO A 154 -6.58 -26.28 3.02
N TYR A 155 -5.35 -26.77 3.13
CA TYR A 155 -4.18 -25.89 3.15
C TYR A 155 -4.03 -25.19 1.79
N THR A 156 -3.77 -23.88 1.78
CA THR A 156 -3.70 -23.07 0.56
C THR A 156 -2.27 -22.82 0.12
N ASP A 157 -1.99 -22.72 -1.19
CA ASP A 157 -0.63 -22.47 -1.71
C ASP A 157 0.06 -21.23 -1.10
N GLU A 158 -0.74 -20.24 -0.71
CA GLU A 158 -0.30 -19.04 0.01
C GLU A 158 0.31 -19.34 1.40
N GLU A 159 -0.26 -20.28 2.14
CA GLU A 159 0.28 -20.72 3.44
C GLU A 159 1.62 -21.46 3.28
N VAL A 160 1.88 -22.12 2.15
CA VAL A 160 3.18 -22.75 1.89
C VAL A 160 4.22 -21.78 1.38
N ALA A 161 3.80 -20.80 0.57
CA ALA A 161 4.66 -19.66 0.28
C ALA A 161 5.14 -19.04 1.60
N SER A 162 4.25 -18.90 2.59
CA SER A 162 4.62 -18.39 3.92
C SER A 162 5.60 -19.26 4.72
N ALA A 163 5.54 -20.58 4.60
CA ALA A 163 6.46 -21.49 5.27
C ALA A 163 7.85 -21.57 4.59
N THR A 164 7.93 -21.23 3.31
CA THR A 164 9.17 -21.28 2.51
C THR A 164 9.90 -19.93 2.47
N THR A 165 9.21 -18.83 2.78
CA THR A 165 9.74 -17.47 2.82
C THR A 165 9.92 -16.96 4.25
N GLY A 166 11.05 -17.30 4.87
CA GLY A 166 11.81 -16.36 5.69
C GLY A 166 11.35 -16.00 7.11
N PHE A 167 10.06 -15.84 7.43
CA PHE A 167 9.57 -15.47 8.77
C PHE A 167 8.02 -15.39 8.77
N TYR A 168 7.36 -16.02 9.75
CA TYR A 168 5.90 -15.99 9.93
C TYR A 168 5.56 -16.15 11.41
N THR A 169 4.94 -15.14 12.00
CA THR A 169 4.55 -15.12 13.42
C THR A 169 3.28 -14.29 13.61
N THR A 170 2.48 -14.64 14.62
CA THR A 170 1.30 -13.86 15.05
C THR A 170 1.68 -12.96 16.23
N TYR A 171 1.28 -11.70 16.16
CA TYR A 171 1.51 -10.69 17.20
C TYR A 171 0.19 -10.04 17.63
N VAL A 172 0.16 -9.51 18.85
CA VAL A 172 -0.92 -8.63 19.28
C VAL A 172 -0.68 -7.23 18.70
N CYS A 173 -1.63 -6.73 17.92
CA CYS A 173 -1.50 -5.48 17.18
C CYS A 173 -2.00 -4.29 18.00
N ASN A 174 -1.17 -3.25 18.12
CA ASN A 174 -1.51 -1.98 18.77
C ASN A 174 -1.18 -0.80 17.86
N THR A 175 -1.76 0.38 18.11
CA THR A 175 -1.32 1.59 17.42
C THR A 175 0.02 2.10 17.98
N PRO A 176 0.81 2.87 17.21
CA PRO A 176 1.95 3.63 17.73
C PRO A 176 1.59 4.66 18.81
N ALA A 177 0.34 5.13 18.86
CA ALA A 177 -0.13 6.02 19.92
C ALA A 177 -0.11 5.34 21.30
N PHE A 178 -0.33 4.01 21.35
CA PHE A 178 -0.27 3.20 22.57
C PHE A 178 1.11 3.25 23.23
N ILE A 179 2.18 3.38 22.45
CA ILE A 179 3.57 3.49 22.94
C ILE A 179 4.05 4.95 23.03
N GLY A 180 3.13 5.92 22.92
CA GLY A 180 3.44 7.35 23.01
C GLY A 180 4.10 7.95 21.77
N ARG A 181 3.98 7.31 20.60
CA ARG A 181 4.53 7.78 19.31
C ARG A 181 3.46 7.94 18.22
N PRO A 182 2.49 8.85 18.38
CA PRO A 182 1.38 9.05 17.44
C PRO A 182 1.83 9.54 16.05
N GLU A 183 3.01 10.15 15.94
CA GLU A 183 3.59 10.62 14.67
C GLU A 183 3.86 9.50 13.67
N LEU A 184 4.01 8.26 14.13
CA LEU A 184 4.24 7.09 13.27
C LEU A 184 2.97 6.61 12.56
N ASN A 185 1.80 7.13 12.92
CA ASN A 185 0.54 6.78 12.26
C ASN A 185 0.44 7.27 10.80
N TYR A 186 1.24 8.26 10.40
CA TYR A 186 1.17 8.86 9.07
C TYR A 186 2.11 8.19 8.03
N GLY A 187 2.78 7.09 8.41
CA GLY A 187 3.69 6.34 7.54
C GLY A 187 3.18 4.96 7.16
N GLY A 188 3.91 4.26 6.30
CA GLY A 188 3.67 2.86 5.90
C GLY A 188 4.64 1.87 6.52
N LYS A 189 5.10 2.16 7.75
CA LYS A 189 6.08 1.33 8.45
C LYS A 189 5.55 0.89 9.81
N ILE A 190 5.84 -0.36 10.16
CA ILE A 190 5.43 -1.02 11.41
C ILE A 190 6.61 -1.18 12.36
N LEU A 191 6.31 -1.42 13.64
CA LEU A 191 7.29 -1.79 14.66
C LEU A 191 7.13 -3.26 15.01
N LEU A 192 8.26 -3.98 15.04
CA LEU A 192 8.31 -5.40 15.40
C LEU A 192 9.24 -5.61 16.60
N PRO A 193 9.15 -6.73 17.32
CA PRO A 193 10.03 -7.00 18.46
C PRO A 193 11.41 -7.45 18.00
N ALA A 194 12.41 -7.33 18.88
CA ALA A 194 13.78 -7.74 18.59
C ALA A 194 13.89 -9.24 18.26
N SER A 195 13.05 -10.09 18.88
CA SER A 195 12.95 -11.51 18.54
C SER A 195 12.61 -11.77 17.07
N ALA A 196 11.81 -10.91 16.43
CA ALA A 196 11.48 -11.02 15.02
C ALA A 196 12.73 -10.91 14.14
N LEU A 197 13.59 -9.92 14.42
CA LEU A 197 14.85 -9.74 13.70
C LEU A 197 15.78 -10.92 13.92
N GLN A 198 15.91 -11.41 15.16
CA GLN A 198 16.74 -12.57 15.46
C GLN A 198 16.28 -13.80 14.68
N GLU A 199 14.96 -14.02 14.59
CA GLU A 199 14.39 -15.12 13.83
C GLU A 199 14.67 -14.97 12.33
N ILE A 200 14.44 -13.78 11.76
CA ILE A 200 14.75 -13.45 10.36
C ILE A 200 16.23 -13.72 10.06
N VAL A 201 17.14 -13.19 10.88
CA VAL A 201 18.59 -13.37 10.73
C VAL A 201 18.97 -14.85 10.87
N SER A 202 18.41 -15.56 11.84
CA SER A 202 18.71 -16.99 12.05
C SER A 202 18.31 -17.85 10.85
N LYS A 203 17.21 -17.48 10.17
CA LYS A 203 16.70 -18.15 8.97
C LYS A 203 17.45 -17.70 7.70
N ASP A 204 18.05 -16.51 7.70
CA ASP A 204 18.88 -15.97 6.61
C ASP A 204 20.26 -16.66 6.49
N VAL A 205 20.83 -17.10 7.63
CA VAL A 205 22.12 -17.83 7.69
C VAL A 205 22.12 -19.15 6.90
N ALA A 206 20.94 -19.66 6.50
CA ALA A 206 20.79 -20.85 5.65
C ALA A 206 21.04 -20.62 4.14
N GLY A 207 21.64 -19.48 3.74
CA GLY A 207 22.31 -19.36 2.44
C GLY A 207 21.52 -18.61 1.35
N LYS A 208 20.64 -17.68 1.70
CA LYS A 208 20.12 -16.71 0.74
C LYS A 208 20.47 -15.32 1.23
N GLN A 209 21.10 -14.54 0.37
CA GLN A 209 21.56 -13.19 0.64
C GLN A 209 20.36 -12.21 0.69
N PHE A 210 19.46 -12.31 1.68
CA PHE A 210 18.30 -11.39 1.77
C PHE A 210 18.59 -10.11 2.54
N LEU A 211 19.49 -10.13 3.53
CA LEU A 211 19.72 -8.97 4.38
C LEU A 211 20.66 -7.89 3.81
N SER A 212 21.37 -8.14 2.69
CA SER A 212 22.41 -7.20 2.24
C SER A 212 21.94 -6.07 1.33
N ASP A 213 20.82 -6.19 0.61
CA ASP A 213 20.52 -5.24 -0.49
C ASP A 213 19.06 -4.79 -0.64
N SER A 214 18.14 -5.16 0.26
CA SER A 214 16.74 -4.72 0.14
C SER A 214 16.03 -4.49 1.48
N PRO A 215 15.19 -3.44 1.59
CA PRO A 215 14.39 -3.17 2.77
C PRO A 215 13.39 -4.30 3.03
N LEU A 216 13.19 -4.64 4.29
CA LEU A 216 12.31 -5.73 4.70
C LEU A 216 10.84 -5.30 4.57
N VAL A 217 10.09 -6.04 3.77
CA VAL A 217 8.65 -5.85 3.55
C VAL A 217 7.90 -7.02 4.16
N PHE A 218 6.83 -6.71 4.89
CA PHE A 218 5.98 -7.66 5.56
C PHE A 218 4.56 -7.61 5.02
N GLU A 219 3.96 -8.77 4.87
CA GLU A 219 2.51 -8.92 4.72
C GLU A 219 1.90 -9.01 6.11
N LEU A 220 0.89 -8.18 6.35
CA LEU A 220 0.04 -8.22 7.52
C LEU A 220 -1.29 -8.81 7.10
N SER A 221 -1.77 -9.82 7.82
CA SER A 221 -3.08 -10.41 7.57
C SER A 221 -3.88 -10.56 8.86
N ASN A 222 -5.16 -10.24 8.78
CA ASN A 222 -6.08 -10.45 9.87
C ASN A 222 -6.56 -11.92 9.85
N PRO A 223 -6.26 -12.72 10.90
CA PRO A 223 -6.64 -14.13 10.98
C PRO A 223 -8.15 -14.36 11.01
N ALA A 224 -8.96 -13.36 11.39
CA ALA A 224 -10.41 -13.49 11.53
C ALA A 224 -11.17 -13.35 10.20
N ASN A 225 -10.75 -12.43 9.33
CA ASN A 225 -11.44 -12.13 8.05
C ASN A 225 -10.60 -12.44 6.80
N GLY A 226 -9.31 -12.74 6.96
CA GLY A 226 -8.39 -13.05 5.85
C GLY A 226 -7.95 -11.85 5.01
N LYS A 227 -8.30 -10.61 5.39
CA LYS A 227 -7.82 -9.39 4.74
C LYS A 227 -6.31 -9.26 4.89
N LYS A 228 -5.64 -8.70 3.88
CA LYS A 228 -4.18 -8.59 3.80
C LYS A 228 -3.78 -7.18 3.35
N THR A 229 -2.67 -6.69 3.87
CA THR A 229 -2.00 -5.47 3.43
C THR A 229 -0.49 -5.64 3.58
N TYR A 230 0.30 -4.69 3.09
CA TYR A 230 1.75 -4.78 3.06
C TYR A 230 2.38 -3.53 3.68
N ALA A 231 3.38 -3.73 4.54
CA ALA A 231 4.08 -2.63 5.17
C ALA A 231 5.57 -2.92 5.33
N GLY A 232 6.37 -1.86 5.40
CA GLY A 232 7.79 -1.97 5.76
C GLY A 232 7.98 -2.06 7.26
N VAL A 233 9.16 -2.47 7.71
CA VAL A 233 9.56 -2.29 9.13
C VAL A 233 10.29 -0.97 9.31
N MET A 234 9.97 -0.24 10.37
CA MET A 234 10.70 0.95 10.80
C MET A 234 11.89 0.54 11.66
N GLU A 235 11.63 -0.17 12.75
CA GLU A 235 12.63 -0.63 13.71
C GLU A 235 12.11 -1.84 14.50
N PHE A 236 13.04 -2.57 15.12
CA PHE A 236 12.78 -3.78 15.89
C PHE A 236 12.80 -3.52 17.40
N LEU A 237 11.99 -2.56 17.86
CA LEU A 237 11.93 -2.11 19.26
C LEU A 237 10.56 -2.29 19.93
N ALA A 238 9.63 -3.03 19.31
CA ALA A 238 8.34 -3.32 19.94
C ALA A 238 8.50 -4.29 21.14
N GLU A 239 7.53 -4.27 22.04
CA GLU A 239 7.47 -5.21 23.16
C GLU A 239 7.31 -6.65 22.63
N GLU A 240 7.92 -7.62 23.31
CA GLU A 240 7.87 -9.03 22.90
C GLU A 240 6.42 -9.55 22.85
N GLY A 241 6.05 -10.17 21.72
CA GLY A 241 4.67 -10.60 21.47
C GLY A 241 3.73 -9.52 20.94
N HIS A 242 4.20 -8.27 20.81
CA HIS A 242 3.42 -7.15 20.27
C HIS A 242 4.01 -6.61 18.97
N ALA A 243 3.13 -6.14 18.08
CA ALA A 243 3.48 -5.38 16.90
C ALA A 243 2.72 -4.06 16.90
N ASN A 244 3.35 -2.97 16.45
CA ASN A 244 2.66 -1.69 16.30
C ASN A 244 2.47 -1.36 14.82
N ALA A 245 1.22 -1.16 14.43
CA ALA A 245 0.84 -0.77 13.07
C ALA A 245 0.10 0.57 13.06
N PRO A 246 0.39 1.45 12.08
CA PRO A 246 -0.38 2.67 11.84
C PRO A 246 -1.90 2.44 11.84
N PHE A 247 -2.65 3.40 12.38
CA PHE A 247 -4.11 3.29 12.51
C PHE A 247 -4.82 2.97 11.18
N TRP A 248 -4.41 3.61 10.07
CA TRP A 248 -5.01 3.36 8.76
C TRP A 248 -4.80 1.93 8.25
N LEU A 249 -3.64 1.30 8.54
CA LEU A 249 -3.37 -0.11 8.23
C LEU A 249 -4.28 -1.03 9.04
N MET A 250 -4.47 -0.73 10.33
CA MET A 250 -5.40 -1.46 11.19
C MET A 250 -6.85 -1.32 10.72
N GLN A 251 -7.27 -0.13 10.28
CA GLN A 251 -8.60 0.09 9.71
C GLN A 251 -8.81 -0.74 8.43
N HIS A 252 -7.81 -0.79 7.54
CA HIS A 252 -7.90 -1.59 6.32
C HIS A 252 -8.05 -3.09 6.62
N LEU A 253 -7.29 -3.59 7.61
CA LEU A 253 -7.37 -4.97 8.09
C LEU A 253 -8.61 -5.25 8.97
N GLU A 254 -9.36 -4.23 9.36
CA GLU A 254 -10.45 -4.29 10.35
C GLU A 254 -9.99 -4.86 11.71
N LEU A 255 -8.84 -4.39 12.19
CA LEU A 255 -8.28 -4.73 13.50
C LEU A 255 -8.56 -3.62 14.52
N THR A 256 -8.80 -4.01 15.76
CA THR A 256 -8.81 -3.14 16.94
C THR A 256 -7.55 -3.35 17.78
N GLU A 257 -7.24 -2.40 18.66
CA GLU A 257 -6.08 -2.53 19.56
C GLU A 257 -6.24 -3.76 20.45
N GLY A 258 -5.23 -4.63 20.45
CA GLY A 258 -5.25 -5.90 21.17
C GLY A 258 -5.65 -7.11 20.32
N ASP A 259 -6.05 -6.92 19.06
CA ASP A 259 -6.35 -8.04 18.17
C ASP A 259 -5.09 -8.70 17.59
N ASP A 260 -5.20 -9.99 17.27
CA ASP A 260 -4.12 -10.75 16.65
C ASP A 260 -3.91 -10.35 15.18
N VAL A 261 -2.66 -10.13 14.79
CA VAL A 261 -2.24 -9.93 13.39
C VAL A 261 -1.16 -10.93 13.02
N ASN A 262 -1.33 -11.57 11.87
CA ASN A 262 -0.31 -12.44 11.29
C ASN A 262 0.67 -11.57 10.50
N VAL A 263 1.96 -11.66 10.84
CA VAL A 263 3.04 -10.94 10.16
C VAL A 263 3.93 -11.94 9.44
N ARG A 264 4.17 -11.68 8.16
CA ARG A 264 4.93 -12.56 7.27
C ARG A 264 5.95 -11.78 6.47
N LEU A 265 7.20 -12.25 6.42
CA LEU A 265 8.20 -11.67 5.53
C LEU A 265 7.90 -12.07 4.08
N VAL A 266 7.83 -11.09 3.19
CA VAL A 266 7.53 -11.29 1.77
C VAL A 266 8.50 -10.52 0.88
N THR A 267 8.61 -10.93 -0.38
CA THR A 267 9.33 -10.19 -1.42
C THR A 267 8.31 -9.79 -2.48
N LEU A 268 8.15 -8.48 -2.69
CA LEU A 268 7.25 -7.94 -3.70
C LEU A 268 8.03 -7.56 -4.96
N PRO A 269 7.41 -7.61 -6.15
CA PRO A 269 8.01 -7.09 -7.36
C PRO A 269 8.19 -5.56 -7.26
N LYS A 270 9.25 -5.04 -7.89
CA LYS A 270 9.49 -3.60 -7.94
C LYS A 270 8.38 -2.90 -8.73
N GLY A 271 7.85 -1.83 -8.16
CA GLY A 271 6.80 -1.02 -8.76
C GLY A 271 7.29 -0.26 -10.00
N THR A 272 6.42 -0.11 -10.98
CA THR A 272 6.70 0.72 -12.18
C THR A 272 5.70 1.83 -12.36
N PHE A 273 4.45 1.59 -11.96
CA PHE A 273 3.36 2.54 -12.08
C PHE A 273 2.41 2.43 -10.89
N VAL A 274 1.86 3.57 -10.47
CA VAL A 274 0.80 3.66 -9.46
C VAL A 274 -0.20 4.75 -9.81
N LYS A 275 -1.49 4.45 -9.62
CA LYS A 275 -2.59 5.39 -9.84
C LYS A 275 -3.30 5.72 -8.54
N PHE A 276 -3.35 7.01 -8.20
CA PHE A 276 -4.02 7.51 -7.00
C PHE A 276 -5.35 8.19 -7.33
N LYS A 277 -6.31 8.07 -6.44
CA LYS A 277 -7.53 8.86 -6.42
C LYS A 277 -7.53 9.78 -5.21
N ALA A 278 -7.72 11.07 -5.43
CA ALA A 278 -7.93 12.00 -4.33
C ALA A 278 -9.40 11.96 -3.89
N HIS A 279 -9.66 11.82 -2.60
CA HIS A 279 -11.03 12.01 -2.09
C HIS A 279 -11.45 13.48 -2.12
N ASP A 280 -10.48 14.40 -1.99
CA ASP A 280 -10.70 15.83 -2.03
C ASP A 280 -10.14 16.46 -3.33
N SER A 281 -11.03 17.11 -4.08
CA SER A 281 -10.66 17.86 -5.29
C SER A 281 -9.83 19.12 -5.00
N HIS A 282 -9.86 19.66 -3.77
CA HIS A 282 -9.12 20.87 -3.39
C HIS A 282 -7.60 20.69 -3.38
N PHE A 283 -7.11 19.46 -3.23
CA PHE A 283 -5.67 19.19 -3.23
C PHE A 283 -4.99 19.65 -4.54
N PHE A 284 -5.58 19.31 -5.70
CA PHE A 284 -5.02 19.69 -7.00
C PHE A 284 -5.22 21.18 -7.34
N VAL A 285 -6.13 21.87 -6.64
CA VAL A 285 -6.29 23.32 -6.77
C VAL A 285 -5.19 24.05 -6.02
N ARG A 286 -4.83 23.56 -4.82
CA ARG A 286 -3.80 24.16 -3.97
C ARG A 286 -2.39 23.82 -4.43
N TYR A 287 -2.19 22.62 -4.98
CA TYR A 287 -0.90 22.13 -5.45
C TYR A 287 -0.99 21.69 -6.93
N PRO A 288 -0.73 22.60 -7.89
CA PRO A 288 -0.80 22.30 -9.33
C PRO A 288 0.23 21.25 -9.80
N ASP A 289 1.35 21.12 -9.09
CA ASP A 289 2.36 20.08 -9.31
C ASP A 289 2.46 19.15 -8.09
N PRO A 290 1.65 18.07 -8.03
CA PRO A 290 1.59 17.18 -6.87
C PRO A 290 2.74 16.17 -6.79
N LYS A 291 3.55 16.02 -7.86
CA LYS A 291 4.56 14.95 -7.96
C LYS A 291 5.65 15.04 -6.86
N PRO A 292 6.27 16.21 -6.59
CA PRO A 292 7.33 16.29 -5.57
C PRO A 292 6.84 16.00 -4.15
N ILE A 293 5.56 16.32 -3.86
CA ILE A 293 4.92 16.04 -2.57
C ILE A 293 4.80 14.52 -2.39
N PHE A 294 4.29 13.83 -3.41
CA PHE A 294 4.20 12.38 -3.40
C PHE A 294 5.57 11.70 -3.35
N GLU A 295 6.57 12.18 -4.08
CA GLU A 295 7.94 11.65 -3.98
C GLU A 295 8.52 11.75 -2.55
N THR A 296 8.19 12.80 -1.81
CA THR A 296 8.64 12.97 -0.43
C THR A 296 7.89 12.03 0.52
N VAL A 297 6.57 11.92 0.36
CA VAL A 297 5.72 11.07 1.20
C VAL A 297 6.02 9.59 0.97
N LEU A 298 6.11 9.17 -0.30
CA LEU A 298 6.29 7.77 -0.68
C LEU A 298 7.62 7.18 -0.19
N ARG A 299 8.63 7.99 0.13
CA ARG A 299 9.85 7.51 0.83
C ARG A 299 9.58 6.91 2.21
N ASN A 300 8.45 7.26 2.83
CA ASN A 300 8.03 6.70 4.12
C ASN A 300 7.26 5.39 3.97
N PHE A 301 7.01 4.93 2.75
CA PHE A 301 6.29 3.70 2.44
C PHE A 301 7.25 2.72 1.78
N ALA A 302 7.28 1.48 2.27
CA ALA A 302 8.10 0.44 1.67
C ALA A 302 7.35 -0.32 0.56
N ALA A 303 6.04 -0.44 0.72
CA ALA A 303 5.17 -1.14 -0.18
C ALA A 303 3.87 -0.35 -0.36
N LEU A 304 3.23 -0.56 -1.51
CA LEU A 304 1.88 -0.09 -1.78
C LEU A 304 1.06 -1.23 -2.35
N SER A 305 -0.20 -1.32 -1.93
CA SER A 305 -1.16 -2.27 -2.48
C SER A 305 -2.46 -1.60 -2.91
N GLN A 306 -3.12 -2.21 -3.89
CA GLN A 306 -4.37 -1.73 -4.44
C GLN A 306 -5.47 -1.73 -3.37
N GLY A 307 -6.15 -0.59 -3.21
CA GLY A 307 -7.15 -0.36 -2.15
C GLY A 307 -6.57 0.22 -0.84
N ASP A 308 -5.26 0.42 -0.76
CA ASP A 308 -4.66 1.13 0.38
C ASP A 308 -5.10 2.59 0.41
N HIS A 309 -5.29 3.10 1.61
CA HIS A 309 -5.62 4.50 1.86
C HIS A 309 -4.38 5.20 2.43
N ILE A 310 -3.93 6.27 1.78
CA ILE A 310 -2.75 7.03 2.16
C ILE A 310 -3.18 8.43 2.58
N ASP A 311 -2.79 8.79 3.79
CA ASP A 311 -3.02 10.13 4.34
C ASP A 311 -1.77 10.98 4.17
N ILE A 312 -1.92 12.11 3.49
CA ILE A 312 -0.85 13.07 3.25
C ILE A 312 -1.14 14.33 4.04
N THR A 313 -0.33 14.59 5.06
CA THR A 313 -0.42 15.83 5.84
C THR A 313 0.56 16.85 5.30
N PHE A 314 0.04 17.97 4.79
CA PHE A 314 0.83 19.10 4.30
C PHE A 314 0.17 20.42 4.72
N ASP A 315 0.96 21.40 5.19
CA ASP A 315 0.46 22.66 5.77
C ASP A 315 -0.61 22.48 6.86
N ALA A 316 -0.46 21.46 7.73
CA ALA A 316 -1.43 21.10 8.77
C ALA A 316 -2.82 20.66 8.28
N ILE A 317 -2.96 20.36 6.98
CA ILE A 317 -4.16 19.74 6.39
C ILE A 317 -3.82 18.32 5.96
N THR A 318 -4.66 17.36 6.36
CA THR A 318 -4.56 15.97 5.94
C THR A 318 -5.47 15.71 4.75
N TYR A 319 -4.88 15.23 3.66
CA TYR A 319 -5.57 14.85 2.44
C TYR A 319 -5.57 13.33 2.30
N HIS A 320 -6.73 12.77 1.97
CA HIS A 320 -6.94 11.33 1.86
C HIS A 320 -6.85 10.89 0.40
N PHE A 321 -6.03 9.87 0.14
CA PHE A 321 -5.85 9.26 -1.18
C PHE A 321 -6.09 7.76 -1.13
N GLU A 322 -6.65 7.23 -2.21
CA GLU A 322 -6.86 5.80 -2.41
C GLU A 322 -5.97 5.30 -3.55
N VAL A 323 -5.27 4.19 -3.34
CA VAL A 323 -4.50 3.50 -4.39
C VAL A 323 -5.46 2.71 -5.27
N LEU A 324 -5.66 3.14 -6.51
CA LEU A 324 -6.58 2.48 -7.44
C LEU A 324 -5.94 1.32 -8.20
N GLU A 325 -4.69 1.48 -8.60
CA GLU A 325 -4.00 0.53 -9.47
C GLU A 325 -2.50 0.60 -9.21
N THR A 326 -1.85 -0.56 -9.27
CA THR A 326 -0.41 -0.75 -9.13
C THR A 326 0.07 -1.73 -10.19
N GLN A 327 1.28 -1.52 -10.73
CA GLN A 327 1.90 -2.41 -11.71
C GLN A 327 3.35 -2.76 -11.32
N PRO A 328 3.81 -4.01 -11.55
CA PRO A 328 3.17 -5.07 -12.36
C PRO A 328 2.18 -5.98 -11.60
N HIS A 329 2.02 -5.79 -10.30
CA HIS A 329 1.16 -6.61 -9.45
C HIS A 329 0.31 -5.72 -8.55
N THR A 330 -0.77 -6.26 -7.98
CA THR A 330 -1.64 -5.58 -7.01
C THR A 330 -0.92 -5.07 -5.76
N ALA A 331 0.29 -5.57 -5.46
CA ALA A 331 1.13 -5.13 -4.36
C ALA A 331 2.57 -5.02 -4.88
N ILE A 332 3.20 -3.87 -4.64
CA ILE A 332 4.50 -3.51 -5.20
C ILE A 332 5.44 -2.99 -4.12
N ASP A 333 6.73 -3.31 -4.27
CA ASP A 333 7.82 -2.68 -3.50
C ASP A 333 8.22 -1.38 -4.19
N ILE A 334 8.18 -0.28 -3.44
CA ILE A 334 8.44 1.07 -3.94
C ILE A 334 9.76 1.66 -3.43
N ASN A 335 10.56 0.88 -2.70
CA ASN A 335 11.82 1.37 -2.17
C ASN A 335 12.90 1.46 -3.25
N ASN A 336 13.51 2.65 -3.35
CA ASN A 336 14.58 2.97 -4.29
C ASN A 336 14.18 2.71 -5.75
N VAL A 337 12.93 2.98 -6.11
CA VAL A 337 12.42 2.87 -7.49
C VAL A 337 11.79 4.18 -7.92
N ASP A 338 12.08 4.58 -9.15
CA ASP A 338 11.38 5.67 -9.82
C ASP A 338 10.08 5.13 -10.39
N ILE A 339 8.96 5.45 -9.73
CA ILE A 339 7.63 4.96 -10.11
C ILE A 339 6.89 6.07 -10.85
N GLU A 340 6.23 5.72 -11.95
CA GLU A 340 5.33 6.64 -12.64
C GLU A 340 4.03 6.80 -11.84
N VAL A 341 3.73 8.05 -11.46
CA VAL A 341 2.55 8.40 -10.65
C VAL A 341 1.48 9.08 -11.51
N GLU A 342 0.31 8.48 -11.59
CA GLU A 342 -0.88 9.05 -12.24
C GLU A 342 -1.96 9.41 -11.21
N PHE A 343 -2.68 10.51 -11.45
CA PHE A 343 -3.77 10.95 -10.58
C PHE A 343 -5.11 10.86 -11.32
N GLN A 344 -6.05 10.09 -10.78
CA GLN A 344 -7.44 10.14 -11.19
C GLN A 344 -8.06 11.42 -10.63
N ARG A 345 -8.48 12.31 -11.54
CA ARG A 345 -9.24 13.50 -11.17
C ARG A 345 -10.67 13.10 -10.82
N THR A 346 -11.07 13.41 -9.59
CA THR A 346 -12.44 13.23 -9.13
C THR A 346 -13.28 14.35 -9.72
N LEU A 347 -14.00 14.03 -10.79
CA LEU A 347 -14.97 14.92 -11.42
C LEU A 347 -16.07 15.27 -10.41
N THR A 348 -16.49 16.53 -10.38
CA THR A 348 -17.64 16.99 -9.58
C THR A 348 -18.91 16.23 -9.97
N GLU A 349 -19.93 16.15 -9.10
CA GLU A 349 -21.20 15.47 -9.43
C GLU A 349 -21.81 15.98 -10.76
N GLU A 350 -21.68 17.29 -11.03
CA GLU A 350 -22.13 17.87 -12.31
C GLU A 350 -21.34 17.36 -13.52
N GLU A 351 -20.03 17.15 -13.37
CA GLU A 351 -19.15 16.64 -14.43
C GLU A 351 -19.33 15.13 -14.64
N GLN A 352 -19.53 14.38 -13.56
CA GLN A 352 -19.90 12.96 -13.62
C GLN A 352 -21.23 12.75 -14.35
N LEU A 353 -22.24 13.59 -14.04
CA LEU A 353 -23.54 13.56 -14.73
C LEU A 353 -23.40 13.91 -16.22
N ARG A 354 -22.50 14.83 -16.59
CA ARG A 354 -22.22 15.15 -17.99
C ARG A 354 -21.54 13.98 -18.71
N GLU A 355 -20.60 13.30 -18.07
CA GLU A 355 -19.91 12.16 -18.67
C GLU A 355 -20.83 10.93 -18.80
N ILE A 356 -21.65 10.65 -17.79
CA ILE A 356 -22.69 9.62 -17.85
C ILE A 356 -23.70 9.95 -18.96
N ALA A 357 -24.08 11.22 -19.13
CA ALA A 357 -24.94 11.66 -20.22
C ALA A 357 -24.27 11.53 -21.59
N ARG A 358 -22.94 11.72 -21.68
CA ARG A 358 -22.17 11.51 -22.90
C ARG A 358 -22.15 10.03 -23.28
N ILE A 359 -21.81 9.15 -22.33
CA ILE A 359 -21.77 7.69 -22.51
C ILE A 359 -23.16 7.14 -22.85
N LYS A 360 -24.23 7.66 -22.22
CA LYS A 360 -25.61 7.32 -22.59
C LYS A 360 -25.94 7.73 -24.01
N ARG A 361 -25.60 8.95 -24.42
CA ARG A 361 -25.82 9.40 -25.81
C ARG A 361 -25.00 8.61 -26.82
N GLU A 362 -23.79 8.20 -26.48
CA GLU A 362 -22.95 7.35 -27.34
C GLU A 362 -23.55 5.93 -27.46
N ARG A 363 -24.11 5.36 -26.37
CA ARG A 363 -24.83 4.08 -26.40
C ARG A 363 -26.18 4.16 -27.13
N GLU A 364 -26.94 5.23 -26.89
CA GLU A 364 -28.22 5.49 -27.54
C GLU A 364 -28.03 5.77 -29.04
N ALA A 365 -26.98 6.52 -29.43
CA ALA A 365 -26.61 6.71 -30.83
C ALA A 365 -26.21 5.39 -31.50
N ALA A 366 -25.48 4.52 -30.78
CA ALA A 366 -25.14 3.18 -31.25
C ALA A 366 -26.37 2.24 -31.36
N GLU A 367 -27.45 2.50 -30.61
CA GLU A 367 -28.72 1.75 -30.69
C GLU A 367 -29.68 2.31 -31.76
N THR A 368 -29.63 3.61 -32.07
CA THR A 368 -30.50 4.25 -33.08
C THR A 368 -30.04 4.06 -34.52
N ASP A 369 -28.77 3.72 -34.76
CA ASP A 369 -28.29 3.33 -36.10
C ASP A 369 -28.73 1.90 -36.48
N GLY A 370 -29.49 1.21 -35.62
CA GLY A 370 -29.95 -0.17 -35.79
C GLY A 370 -31.41 -0.37 -36.24
N ALA A 371 -32.17 0.68 -36.58
CA ALA A 371 -33.59 0.53 -36.93
C ALA A 371 -33.97 1.36 -38.17
N ASP A 372 -33.98 0.69 -39.34
CA ASP A 372 -34.84 0.85 -40.54
C ASP A 372 -34.13 0.19 -41.74
N GLY A 373 -34.60 -0.86 -42.44
CA GLY A 373 -35.81 -1.68 -42.36
C GLY A 373 -35.84 -2.77 -43.47
N GLU A 374 -36.72 -3.75 -43.24
CA GLU A 374 -37.43 -4.63 -44.22
C GLU A 374 -36.77 -5.86 -44.90
N GLY A 375 -37.07 -7.06 -44.32
CA GLY A 375 -37.98 -8.01 -44.97
C GLY A 375 -37.46 -9.16 -45.86
N VAL A 376 -37.36 -10.37 -45.28
CA VAL A 376 -37.99 -11.66 -45.70
C VAL A 376 -37.06 -12.91 -45.67
N LYS A 377 -37.39 -13.81 -44.72
CA LYS A 377 -37.22 -15.29 -44.61
C LYS A 377 -35.88 -15.94 -44.19
N ASP A 378 -35.94 -16.34 -42.92
CA ASP A 378 -35.74 -17.68 -42.32
C ASP A 378 -34.32 -18.22 -42.06
N LYS A 379 -34.00 -18.13 -40.75
CA LYS A 379 -33.24 -19.04 -39.89
C LYS A 379 -31.87 -19.55 -40.35
N GLY A 380 -30.86 -19.03 -39.63
CA GLY A 380 -30.09 -19.91 -38.75
C GLY A 380 -28.58 -19.80 -38.87
N LYS A 381 -28.00 -19.09 -37.89
CA LYS A 381 -26.67 -19.32 -37.27
C LYS A 381 -25.44 -18.96 -38.12
N GLU A 382 -24.85 -17.81 -37.81
CA GLU A 382 -23.61 -17.67 -37.01
C GLU A 382 -22.38 -18.08 -37.82
N LYS A 383 -21.74 -17.08 -38.44
CA LYS A 383 -20.58 -16.32 -37.92
C LYS A 383 -19.28 -17.04 -38.27
N GLU A 384 -18.67 -16.62 -39.37
CA GLU A 384 -17.22 -16.74 -39.57
C GLU A 384 -16.71 -15.65 -40.53
N GLN A 385 -15.57 -15.06 -40.14
CA GLN A 385 -14.53 -14.43 -40.97
C GLN A 385 -14.90 -13.20 -41.82
N LEU A 386 -14.41 -12.01 -41.48
CA LEU A 386 -13.02 -11.52 -41.64
C LEU A 386 -12.58 -11.43 -43.10
N GLY A 387 -12.51 -10.19 -43.58
CA GLY A 387 -11.69 -9.78 -44.71
C GLY A 387 -12.25 -8.51 -45.35
N ARG A 388 -11.45 -7.49 -45.68
CA ARG A 388 -10.01 -7.31 -45.57
C ARG A 388 -9.74 -5.88 -46.07
N ARG A 389 -8.88 -5.15 -45.35
CA ARG A 389 -7.91 -4.14 -45.83
C ARG A 389 -8.42 -2.93 -46.62
N LEU A 390 -7.98 -1.74 -46.21
CA LEU A 390 -6.66 -1.20 -46.58
C LEU A 390 -6.24 -0.14 -45.54
N ASP A 391 -5.21 -0.49 -44.75
CA ASP A 391 -3.92 0.20 -44.51
C ASP A 391 -3.96 1.74 -44.56
N GLU A 392 -3.85 2.46 -43.42
CA GLU A 392 -2.65 2.81 -42.62
C GLU A 392 -1.94 4.11 -43.07
N GLU A 393 -1.44 4.86 -42.07
CA GLU A 393 -0.63 6.10 -42.10
C GLU A 393 -1.38 7.43 -42.31
N THR A 394 -1.16 8.55 -41.61
CA THR A 394 -0.57 9.01 -40.32
C THR A 394 -0.77 10.53 -40.34
N GLU A 395 -0.87 11.11 -39.15
CA GLU A 395 -0.41 12.46 -38.74
C GLU A 395 -0.99 13.77 -39.34
N ASP A 396 -1.24 14.69 -38.40
CA ASP A 396 -1.33 16.15 -38.46
C ASP A 396 -2.62 16.91 -38.88
N ALA A 397 -3.05 17.72 -37.90
CA ALA A 397 -3.55 19.10 -38.01
C ALA A 397 -4.80 19.44 -38.87
N ALA A 398 -5.92 19.61 -38.16
CA ALA A 398 -7.09 20.49 -38.41
C ALA A 398 -7.83 20.44 -39.77
N PRO A 399 -9.16 20.68 -39.73
CA PRO A 399 -9.61 22.02 -40.16
C PRO A 399 -10.41 22.72 -39.07
N GLN A 400 -10.06 23.98 -38.83
CA GLN A 400 -10.78 24.88 -37.93
C GLN A 400 -12.23 25.04 -38.37
N ALA A 401 -13.17 24.54 -37.57
CA ALA A 401 -14.53 25.04 -37.62
C ALA A 401 -14.50 26.50 -37.14
N ASP A 402 -14.98 27.42 -37.97
CA ASP A 402 -15.08 28.83 -37.60
C ASP A 402 -16.01 28.96 -36.37
N THR A 403 -15.47 29.47 -35.27
CA THR A 403 -16.18 29.62 -34.00
C THR A 403 -16.14 31.07 -33.54
N THR A 404 -17.32 31.63 -33.33
CA THR A 404 -17.54 32.99 -32.86
C THR A 404 -17.79 33.02 -31.37
N LEU A 405 -17.10 33.92 -30.65
CA LEU A 405 -17.26 34.11 -29.21
C LEU A 405 -18.55 34.87 -28.90
N CYS A 406 -19.43 34.28 -28.09
CA CYS A 406 -20.64 34.95 -27.64
C CYS A 406 -20.30 36.02 -26.59
N LYS A 407 -20.63 37.28 -26.87
CA LYS A 407 -20.32 38.41 -25.98
C LYS A 407 -21.08 38.36 -24.65
N ASN A 408 -22.19 37.61 -24.58
CA ASN A 408 -22.99 37.48 -23.37
C ASN A 408 -22.49 36.34 -22.47
N CYS A 409 -22.42 35.09 -22.95
CA CYS A 409 -21.96 33.97 -22.12
C CYS A 409 -20.47 33.63 -22.21
N GLN A 410 -19.70 34.36 -23.04
CA GLN A 410 -18.26 34.19 -23.24
C GLN A 410 -17.84 32.77 -23.70
N ARG A 411 -18.76 31.99 -24.30
CA ARG A 411 -18.47 30.69 -24.90
C ARG A 411 -18.20 30.81 -26.40
N ARG A 412 -17.26 30.01 -26.91
CA ARG A 412 -17.00 29.86 -28.36
C ARG A 412 -18.10 29.00 -28.96
N VAL A 413 -18.83 29.55 -29.91
CA VAL A 413 -19.98 28.90 -30.56
C VAL A 413 -19.69 28.82 -32.06
N PRO A 414 -19.86 27.65 -32.70
CA PRO A 414 -19.70 27.52 -34.15
C PRO A 414 -20.49 28.60 -34.90
N THR A 415 -19.86 29.26 -35.87
CA THR A 415 -20.44 30.41 -36.59
C THR A 415 -21.82 30.06 -37.17
N ALA A 416 -22.00 28.82 -37.65
CA ALA A 416 -23.28 28.32 -38.17
C ALA A 416 -24.44 28.30 -37.15
N ALA A 417 -24.14 28.22 -35.85
CA ALA A 417 -25.13 28.18 -34.78
C ALA A 417 -25.20 29.48 -33.95
N PHE A 418 -24.36 30.47 -34.28
CA PHE A 418 -24.18 31.68 -33.47
C PHE A 418 -25.47 32.50 -33.32
N THR A 419 -26.23 32.69 -34.41
CA THR A 419 -27.45 33.51 -34.40
C THR A 419 -28.55 32.93 -33.50
N MET A 420 -28.72 31.60 -33.51
CA MET A 420 -29.69 30.95 -32.61
C MET A 420 -29.20 30.98 -31.16
N HIS A 421 -27.91 30.74 -30.95
CA HIS A 421 -27.31 30.81 -29.63
C HIS A 421 -27.39 32.22 -29.03
N SER A 422 -27.06 33.28 -29.78
CA SER A 422 -27.06 34.67 -29.27
C SER A 422 -28.47 35.07 -28.83
N ALA A 423 -29.48 34.80 -29.65
CA ALA A 423 -30.87 35.11 -29.33
C ALA A 423 -31.42 34.30 -28.15
N PHE A 424 -30.99 33.05 -27.97
CA PHE A 424 -31.41 32.24 -26.82
C PHE A 424 -30.64 32.61 -25.55
N CYS A 425 -29.35 32.91 -25.69
CA CYS A 425 -28.47 33.29 -24.59
C CYS A 425 -28.86 34.65 -24.01
N GLU A 426 -29.16 35.65 -24.85
CA GLU A 426 -29.61 36.98 -24.40
C GLU A 426 -30.94 36.94 -23.66
N ARG A 427 -31.81 35.98 -23.97
CA ARG A 427 -33.11 35.85 -23.30
C ARG A 427 -33.05 35.08 -22.00
N ASN A 428 -32.18 34.08 -21.90
CA ASN A 428 -32.20 33.14 -20.78
C ASN A 428 -31.02 33.28 -19.83
N ASN A 429 -29.92 33.88 -20.26
CA ASN A 429 -28.69 33.98 -19.48
C ASN A 429 -28.23 35.45 -19.34
N VAL A 430 -27.74 35.76 -18.15
CA VAL A 430 -27.07 37.01 -17.80
C VAL A 430 -25.67 36.70 -17.29
N CYS A 431 -24.68 37.43 -17.78
CA CYS A 431 -23.34 37.35 -17.23
C CYS A 431 -23.29 38.03 -15.86
N CYS A 432 -22.82 37.32 -14.83
CA CYS A 432 -22.60 37.93 -13.53
C CYS A 432 -21.41 38.88 -13.60
N MET A 433 -21.64 40.17 -13.31
CA MET A 433 -20.61 41.20 -13.36
C MET A 433 -19.50 41.03 -12.29
N LYS A 434 -19.73 40.18 -11.28
CA LYS A 434 -18.76 39.91 -10.21
C LYS A 434 -17.81 38.75 -10.54
N CYS A 435 -18.32 37.64 -11.06
CA CYS A 435 -17.50 36.45 -11.36
C CYS A 435 -17.39 36.09 -12.84
N GLY A 436 -18.03 36.85 -13.75
CA GLY A 436 -18.01 36.61 -15.20
C GLY A 436 -18.74 35.34 -15.65
N ARG A 437 -19.40 34.61 -14.75
CA ARG A 437 -20.14 33.39 -15.07
C ARG A 437 -21.49 33.73 -15.71
N ALA A 438 -21.86 33.00 -16.76
CA ALA A 438 -23.18 33.08 -17.37
C ALA A 438 -24.20 32.31 -16.52
N VAL A 439 -25.12 33.03 -15.88
CA VAL A 439 -26.16 32.50 -14.98
C VAL A 439 -27.51 32.68 -15.65
N LYS A 440 -28.48 31.81 -15.40
CA LYS A 440 -29.84 32.07 -15.91
C LYS A 440 -30.42 33.32 -15.28
N VAL A 441 -31.18 34.09 -16.06
CA VAL A 441 -31.83 35.33 -15.57
C VAL A 441 -32.72 35.04 -14.35
N SER A 442 -33.42 33.90 -14.34
CA SER A 442 -34.28 33.46 -13.22
C SER A 442 -33.53 33.06 -11.95
N GLU A 443 -32.23 32.76 -12.05
CA GLU A 443 -31.42 32.21 -10.96
C GLU A 443 -30.35 33.21 -10.48
N LYS A 444 -30.28 34.40 -11.10
CA LYS A 444 -29.27 35.41 -10.81
C LYS A 444 -29.28 35.88 -9.35
N GLU A 445 -30.47 36.05 -8.79
CA GLU A 445 -30.63 36.52 -7.41
C GLU A 445 -30.17 35.47 -6.39
N LYS A 446 -30.46 34.19 -6.64
CA LYS A 446 -29.95 33.09 -5.82
C LYS A 446 -28.43 32.96 -5.92
N HIS A 447 -27.90 33.04 -7.14
CA HIS A 447 -26.45 33.04 -7.37
C HIS A 447 -25.75 34.18 -6.61
N ASP A 448 -26.32 35.39 -6.58
CA ASP A 448 -25.72 36.50 -5.86
C ASP A 448 -25.77 36.30 -4.34
N GLN A 449 -26.84 35.71 -3.81
CA GLN A 449 -26.97 35.42 -2.38
C GLN A 449 -26.08 34.25 -1.93
N GLU A 450 -25.84 33.26 -2.78
CA GLU A 450 -25.04 32.08 -2.43
C GLU A 450 -23.54 32.31 -2.64
N PHE A 451 -23.15 32.97 -3.73
CA PHE A 451 -21.74 33.09 -4.13
C PHE A 451 -21.15 34.49 -3.93
N HIS A 452 -21.98 35.52 -3.76
CA HIS A 452 -21.54 36.92 -3.68
C HIS A 452 -22.19 37.70 -2.53
N ALA A 453 -22.74 37.01 -1.54
CA ALA A 453 -23.26 37.64 -0.33
C ALA A 453 -22.12 38.31 0.43
N GLN A 454 -22.34 39.55 0.85
CA GLN A 454 -21.38 40.28 1.66
C GLN A 454 -21.67 40.06 3.14
N VAL A 455 -20.61 39.75 3.88
CA VAL A 455 -20.64 39.47 5.31
C VAL A 455 -19.56 40.30 6.01
N GLU A 456 -19.84 40.71 7.24
CA GLU A 456 -18.89 41.44 8.06
C GLU A 456 -18.01 40.47 8.84
N CYS A 457 -16.70 40.69 8.78
CA CYS A 457 -15.74 39.97 9.59
C CYS A 457 -15.93 40.33 11.06
N GLY A 458 -16.29 39.37 11.90
CA GLY A 458 -16.54 39.59 13.33
C GLY A 458 -15.32 40.08 14.13
N GLU A 459 -14.11 39.90 13.60
CA GLU A 459 -12.86 40.26 14.29
C GLU A 459 -12.33 41.65 13.90
N CYS A 460 -12.42 42.01 12.62
CA CYS A 460 -11.87 43.27 12.12
C CYS A 460 -12.92 44.26 11.58
N GLY A 461 -14.17 43.83 11.44
CA GLY A 461 -15.29 44.65 10.93
C GLY A 461 -15.26 44.89 9.42
N ALA A 462 -14.33 44.28 8.68
CA ALA A 462 -14.27 44.45 7.22
C ALA A 462 -15.42 43.68 6.54
N THR A 463 -16.06 44.32 5.56
CA THR A 463 -17.06 43.68 4.71
C THR A 463 -16.37 42.91 3.58
N VAL A 464 -16.59 41.60 3.50
CA VAL A 464 -15.99 40.70 2.52
C VAL A 464 -17.06 39.78 1.90
N GLU A 465 -16.81 39.22 0.72
CA GLU A 465 -17.73 38.22 0.16
C GLU A 465 -17.66 36.92 0.99
N LEU A 466 -18.78 36.23 1.16
CA LEU A 466 -18.90 35.02 2.00
C LEU A 466 -17.90 33.93 1.60
N THR A 467 -17.65 33.77 0.30
CA THR A 467 -16.66 32.84 -0.25
C THR A 467 -15.22 33.24 0.09
N GLU A 468 -14.97 34.52 0.34
CA GLU A 468 -13.65 35.06 0.66
C GLU A 468 -13.44 35.26 2.16
N LEU A 469 -14.47 35.11 3.00
CA LEU A 469 -14.38 35.29 4.45
C LEU A 469 -13.38 34.33 5.10
N GLY A 470 -13.31 33.07 4.64
CA GLY A 470 -12.33 32.09 5.11
C GLY A 470 -10.90 32.52 4.81
N ALA A 471 -10.61 32.84 3.54
CA ALA A 471 -9.30 33.35 3.12
C ALA A 471 -8.95 34.66 3.83
N HIS A 472 -9.94 35.53 4.07
CA HIS A 472 -9.78 36.74 4.86
C HIS A 472 -9.33 36.43 6.28
N LEU A 473 -10.04 35.58 7.03
CA LEU A 473 -9.69 35.25 8.41
C LEU A 473 -8.30 34.62 8.54
N GLU A 474 -7.91 33.79 7.57
CA GLU A 474 -6.64 33.07 7.57
C GLU A 474 -5.45 33.94 7.12
N ASN A 475 -5.62 34.77 6.09
CA ASN A 475 -4.49 35.40 5.41
C ASN A 475 -4.50 36.93 5.44
N TYR A 476 -5.68 37.57 5.46
CA TYR A 476 -5.80 39.01 5.23
C TYR A 476 -6.31 39.79 6.44
N CYS A 477 -6.94 39.13 7.41
CA CYS A 477 -7.52 39.76 8.58
C CYS A 477 -6.40 40.33 9.44
N PRO A 478 -6.40 41.64 9.75
CA PRO A 478 -5.39 42.26 10.61
C PRO A 478 -5.39 41.70 12.04
N GLN A 479 -6.53 41.18 12.48
CA GLN A 479 -6.72 40.64 13.83
C GLN A 479 -6.47 39.13 13.90
N ARG A 480 -6.05 38.48 12.81
CA ARG A 480 -5.79 37.04 12.80
C ARG A 480 -4.69 36.65 13.80
N SER A 481 -4.82 35.47 14.38
CA SER A 481 -3.85 34.90 15.31
C SER A 481 -2.69 34.27 14.54
N VAL A 482 -1.47 34.76 14.78
CA VAL A 482 -0.22 34.32 14.14
C VAL A 482 0.82 33.94 15.21
N PRO A 483 1.56 32.84 15.04
CA PRO A 483 2.59 32.43 15.99
C PRO A 483 3.83 33.33 15.88
N CYS A 484 4.42 33.66 17.02
CA CYS A 484 5.74 34.29 17.07
C CYS A 484 6.81 33.31 16.56
N HIS A 485 7.68 33.73 15.64
CA HIS A 485 8.79 32.92 15.12
C HIS A 485 9.81 32.51 16.20
N TYR A 486 9.94 33.28 17.29
CA TYR A 486 10.94 33.04 18.33
C TYR A 486 10.42 32.22 19.51
N CYS A 487 9.17 32.41 19.95
CA CYS A 487 8.63 31.70 21.12
C CYS A 487 7.39 30.84 20.85
N GLY A 488 6.85 30.86 19.63
CA GLY A 488 5.65 30.10 19.25
C GLY A 488 4.34 30.61 19.86
N LEU A 489 4.37 31.68 20.67
CA LEU A 489 3.16 32.25 21.26
C LEU A 489 2.24 32.83 20.17
N MET A 490 0.96 32.47 20.21
CA MET A 490 -0.05 33.02 19.31
C MET A 490 -0.34 34.48 19.68
N THR A 491 -0.15 35.39 18.73
CA THR A 491 -0.37 36.83 18.88
C THR A 491 -1.19 37.37 17.72
N LYS A 492 -1.82 38.53 17.88
CA LYS A 492 -2.55 39.15 16.76
C LYS A 492 -1.57 39.64 15.70
N ALA A 493 -1.92 39.55 14.42
CA ALA A 493 -1.04 39.99 13.34
C ALA A 493 -0.64 41.47 13.44
N THR A 494 -1.51 42.34 13.98
CA THR A 494 -1.14 43.75 14.28
C THR A 494 -0.09 43.92 15.38
N GLN A 495 0.11 42.93 16.25
CA GLN A 495 1.01 42.98 17.41
C GLN A 495 2.24 42.08 17.23
N LEU A 496 2.32 41.35 16.12
CA LEU A 496 3.38 40.38 15.87
C LEU A 496 4.75 41.06 15.78
N ASP A 497 4.85 42.18 15.06
CA ASP A 497 6.13 42.86 14.83
C ASP A 497 6.73 43.39 16.14
N GLU A 498 5.94 44.10 16.95
CA GLU A 498 6.35 44.57 18.28
C GLU A 498 6.75 43.39 19.19
N HIS A 499 5.98 42.31 19.15
CA HIS A 499 6.28 41.11 19.93
C HIS A 499 7.57 40.42 19.45
N GLN A 500 7.82 40.34 18.14
CA GLN A 500 9.02 39.73 17.57
C GLN A 500 10.27 40.56 17.85
N GLU A 501 10.19 41.89 17.82
CA GLU A 501 11.30 42.75 18.21
C GLU A 501 11.72 42.50 19.67
N TYR A 502 10.74 42.44 20.59
CA TYR A 502 11.02 42.12 21.99
C TYR A 502 11.51 40.68 22.16
N CYS A 503 10.80 39.70 21.59
CA CYS A 503 11.10 38.29 21.76
C CYS A 503 12.46 37.91 21.14
N GLY A 504 12.82 38.51 19.99
CA GLY A 504 14.09 38.30 19.33
C GLY A 504 15.30 38.86 20.11
N THR A 505 15.07 39.74 21.09
CA THR A 505 16.12 40.25 21.99
C THR A 505 16.43 39.33 23.17
N ARG A 506 15.60 38.32 23.42
CA ARG A 506 15.88 37.31 24.44
C ARG A 506 17.19 36.60 24.11
N THR A 507 18.04 36.39 25.11
CA THR A 507 19.33 35.74 24.91
C THR A 507 19.31 34.29 25.40
N GLU A 508 19.89 33.39 24.62
CA GLU A 508 20.12 31.98 24.98
C GLU A 508 21.63 31.70 25.06
N GLU A 509 22.02 30.79 25.93
CA GLU A 509 23.42 30.40 26.10
C GLU A 509 23.84 29.43 24.99
N CYS A 510 24.87 29.78 24.22
CA CYS A 510 25.43 28.87 23.23
C CYS A 510 26.15 27.71 23.90
N GLU A 511 25.77 26.46 23.60
CA GLU A 511 26.41 25.27 24.19
C GLU A 511 27.90 25.12 23.82
N LYS A 512 28.31 25.60 22.64
CA LYS A 512 29.69 25.51 22.14
C LYS A 512 30.62 26.54 22.76
N CYS A 513 30.22 27.81 22.78
CA CYS A 513 31.10 28.90 23.22
C CYS A 513 30.69 29.54 24.55
N ARG A 514 29.57 29.10 25.14
CA ARG A 514 29.01 29.58 26.43
C ARG A 514 28.67 31.08 26.45
N ARG A 515 28.60 31.74 25.27
CA ARG A 515 28.18 33.13 25.15
C ARG A 515 26.66 33.21 25.07
N CYS A 516 26.08 34.17 25.78
CA CYS A 516 24.66 34.51 25.64
C CYS A 516 24.46 35.27 24.33
N ILE A 517 23.74 34.66 23.39
CA ILE A 517 23.46 35.22 22.06
C ILE A 517 21.97 35.50 21.96
N MET A 518 21.60 36.65 21.39
CA MET A 518 20.19 36.99 21.16
C MET A 518 19.56 35.94 20.23
N TYR A 519 18.30 35.58 20.47
CA TYR A 519 17.59 34.52 19.76
C TYR A 519 17.54 34.80 18.25
N LYS A 520 17.42 36.07 17.86
CA LYS A 520 17.49 36.53 16.46
C LYS A 520 18.85 36.28 15.79
N ASP A 521 19.93 36.28 16.57
CA ASP A 521 21.32 36.13 16.09
C ASP A 521 21.82 34.68 16.25
N LEU A 522 21.08 33.83 16.98
CA LEU A 522 21.47 32.44 17.29
C LEU A 522 21.62 31.55 16.04
N PRO A 523 20.74 31.60 15.02
CA PRO A 523 20.93 30.82 13.80
C PRO A 523 22.22 31.20 13.06
N GLN A 524 22.50 32.50 12.94
CA GLN A 524 23.73 33.00 12.31
C GLN A 524 24.98 32.67 13.16
N HIS A 525 24.85 32.69 14.48
CA HIS A 525 25.91 32.30 15.41
C HIS A 525 26.29 30.83 15.26
N ILE A 526 25.32 29.94 15.17
CA ILE A 526 25.56 28.50 14.96
C ILE A 526 26.16 28.27 13.57
N GLY A 527 25.61 28.92 12.53
CA GLY A 527 26.08 28.78 11.15
C GLY A 527 27.49 29.33 10.89
N THR A 528 27.96 30.28 11.69
CA THR A 528 29.32 30.84 11.62
C THR A 528 30.29 30.20 12.61
N ASP A 529 29.92 29.05 13.20
CA ASP A 529 30.67 28.36 14.25
C ASP A 529 31.13 29.31 15.37
N CYS A 530 30.17 30.00 15.96
CA CYS A 530 30.36 31.00 17.00
C CYS A 530 31.14 32.26 16.56
N GLY A 531 31.24 32.54 15.26
CA GLY A 531 31.92 33.73 14.72
C GLY A 531 31.10 35.04 14.81
N TYR A 532 29.77 34.95 14.77
CA TYR A 532 28.85 36.08 14.84
C TYR A 532 27.91 35.98 16.05
N PRO A 533 27.58 37.06 16.78
CA PRO A 533 28.29 38.33 16.78
C PRO A 533 29.74 38.13 17.25
N PRO A 534 30.69 38.96 16.76
CA PRO A 534 32.09 38.86 17.13
C PRO A 534 32.24 39.00 18.64
N ALA A 535 33.14 38.20 19.24
CA ALA A 535 33.41 38.30 20.67
C ALA A 535 33.89 39.71 21.02
N PRO A 536 33.38 40.32 22.11
CA PRO A 536 33.88 41.62 22.55
C PRO A 536 35.37 41.49 22.84
N GLN A 537 36.18 42.35 22.21
CA GLN A 537 37.63 42.32 22.42
C GLN A 537 37.94 42.70 23.87
N PRO A 538 38.92 42.04 24.52
CA PRO A 538 39.34 42.43 25.85
C PRO A 538 39.88 43.87 25.80
N VAL A 539 39.19 44.77 26.50
CA VAL A 539 39.68 46.12 26.71
C VAL A 539 40.97 46.01 27.51
N ARG A 540 42.12 46.33 26.88
CA ARG A 540 43.41 46.37 27.59
C ARG A 540 43.28 47.38 28.73
N PRO A 541 43.71 47.05 29.97
CA PRO A 541 43.73 48.03 31.05
C PRO A 541 44.84 49.05 30.77
N GLY A 542 44.48 50.15 30.12
CA GLY A 542 45.32 51.33 29.97
C GLY A 542 45.06 52.29 31.13
N ASN A 543 46.04 52.38 32.04
CA ASN A 543 46.25 53.44 33.05
C ASN A 543 45.08 54.41 33.30
N ALA A 544 44.20 54.05 34.25
CA ALA A 544 43.34 55.01 34.95
C ALA A 544 43.47 54.86 36.47
N LEU A 545 44.69 54.60 36.96
CA LEU A 545 45.08 54.72 38.37
C LEU A 545 45.74 56.09 38.67
N LEU A 546 45.40 57.13 37.89
CA LEU A 546 45.89 58.51 38.07
C LEU A 546 44.79 59.58 38.12
N SER A 547 43.51 59.19 38.30
CA SER A 547 42.41 60.14 38.54
C SER A 547 41.65 59.94 39.85
N TYR A 548 42.03 58.93 40.67
CA TYR A 548 41.40 58.64 41.97
C TYR A 548 42.25 58.96 43.21
N LEU A 549 43.46 59.52 43.02
CA LEU A 549 44.23 60.14 44.10
C LEU A 549 44.27 61.65 43.88
N GLY A 550 43.14 62.30 44.20
CA GLY A 550 43.09 63.74 44.39
C GLY A 550 43.97 64.14 45.58
N LEU A 551 45.25 64.39 45.32
CA LEU A 551 46.11 65.18 46.18
C LEU A 551 46.68 66.34 45.38
N GLY A 552 45.80 67.25 44.99
CA GLY A 552 46.11 68.68 44.90
C GLY A 552 46.10 69.28 46.31
N GLY A 553 47.08 68.89 47.13
CA GLY A 553 47.41 69.61 48.35
C GLY A 553 48.21 70.85 47.99
N TRP A 554 47.67 72.02 48.28
CA TRP A 554 48.35 73.30 48.18
C TRP A 554 49.54 73.32 49.14
N GLY A 555 50.69 73.80 48.68
CA GLY A 555 51.81 74.09 49.56
C GLY A 555 51.51 75.31 50.44
N LYS A 556 51.30 75.09 51.73
CA LYS A 556 51.96 75.73 52.87
C LYS A 556 51.35 75.29 54.20
#